data_AF-A0A7Z9TXY3-F1
#
_entry.id   AF-A0A7Z9TXY3-F1
#
_cell.length_a   1.000
_cell.length_b   1.000
_cell.length_c   1.000
_cell.angle_alpha   90.00
_cell.angle_beta   90.00
_cell.angle_gamma   90.00
#
_symmetry.space_group_name_H-M   'P 1'
#
loop_
_entity.id
_entity.type
_entity.pdbx_description
1 polymer ?
#
loop_
_entity_poly.entity_id
_entity_poly.type
_entity_poly.pdbx_seq_one_letter_code
_entity_poly.pdbx_strand_id
1 'polypeptide(L)'
;MSKNKNKKKKKGGYKPPMQSPQDIIETVVAVATQIFELDDAGPLWGELHKTFLKSEVDSSVVAKIIMHKDKDELKQVVAQLQEGTAIKLAISEEIDVPELDHETQIEAMRCFRKRLKFMILDRESKLGVGPLTGGKDASVDSMMAPHDYPMEVWLALTVGGQLVNDGGGFFHVPS
;
A
#
# COMPACT_ATOMS: atom_id res chain seq x y z
N MET A 1 25.19 -35.25 46.48
CA MET A 1 24.21 -34.15 46.26
C MET A 1 24.42 -33.59 44.86
N SER A 2 23.61 -33.98 43.87
CA SER A 2 23.45 -33.21 42.62
C SER A 2 22.16 -33.63 41.93
N LYS A 3 21.27 -32.65 41.76
CA LYS A 3 19.83 -32.80 41.49
C LYS A 3 19.58 -33.25 40.04
N ASN A 4 18.90 -34.38 39.89
CA ASN A 4 18.40 -34.88 38.61
C ASN A 4 17.24 -33.99 38.15
N LYS A 5 17.40 -33.24 37.05
CA LYS A 5 16.37 -32.34 36.51
C LYS A 5 15.34 -33.16 35.72
N ASN A 6 14.16 -33.38 36.33
CA ASN A 6 12.98 -33.92 35.66
C ASN A 6 12.58 -33.07 34.44
N LYS A 7 12.81 -33.59 33.22
CA LYS A 7 12.19 -33.08 31.99
C LYS A 7 10.70 -33.41 32.01
N LYS A 8 9.86 -32.44 32.40
CA LYS A 8 8.41 -32.51 32.18
C LYS A 8 8.14 -32.63 30.68
N LYS A 9 7.68 -33.80 30.23
CA LYS A 9 7.10 -33.99 28.88
C LYS A 9 5.90 -33.03 28.75
N LYS A 10 6.00 -32.02 27.89
CA LYS A 10 4.85 -31.19 27.50
C LYS A 10 3.85 -32.10 26.78
N LYS A 11 2.68 -32.31 27.38
CA LYS A 11 1.54 -32.99 26.76
C LYS A 11 1.10 -32.21 25.52
N GLY A 12 0.69 -32.96 24.50
CA GLY A 12 0.40 -32.48 23.15
C GLY A 12 -0.44 -31.22 23.11
N GLY A 13 0.03 -30.23 22.36
CA GLY A 13 -0.74 -29.04 22.03
C GLY A 13 -1.95 -29.45 21.18
N TYR A 14 -3.09 -28.86 21.51
CA TYR A 14 -4.29 -28.89 20.69
C TYR A 14 -3.92 -28.38 19.30
N LYS A 15 -3.95 -29.27 18.31
CA LYS A 15 -3.94 -28.86 16.90
C LYS A 15 -5.39 -28.53 16.58
N PRO A 16 -5.75 -27.26 16.34
CA PRO A 16 -7.10 -26.96 15.89
C PRO A 16 -7.39 -27.75 14.61
N PRO A 17 -8.65 -28.17 14.37
CA PRO A 17 -8.99 -28.85 13.14
C PRO A 17 -8.52 -28.00 11.95
N MET A 18 -7.88 -28.64 10.98
CA MET A 18 -7.55 -28.01 9.70
C MET A 18 -8.88 -27.60 9.06
N GLN A 19 -9.28 -26.35 9.25
CA GLN A 19 -10.40 -25.76 8.52
C GLN A 19 -9.99 -25.76 7.05
N SER A 20 -10.79 -26.38 6.20
CA SER A 20 -10.57 -26.31 4.76
C SER A 20 -10.74 -24.85 4.30
N PRO A 21 -10.14 -24.46 3.17
CA PRO A 21 -10.37 -23.13 2.60
C PRO A 21 -11.86 -22.79 2.42
N GLN A 22 -12.68 -23.81 2.13
CA GLN A 22 -14.13 -23.70 2.01
C GLN A 22 -14.82 -23.41 3.35
N ASP A 23 -14.40 -24.08 4.43
CA ASP A 23 -14.94 -23.80 5.77
C ASP A 23 -14.64 -22.36 6.21
N ILE A 24 -13.47 -21.83 5.81
CA ILE A 24 -13.08 -20.44 6.11
C ILE A 24 -14.00 -19.47 5.35
N ILE A 25 -14.25 -19.71 4.06
CA ILE A 25 -15.17 -18.89 3.26
C ILE A 25 -16.59 -18.92 3.86
N GLU A 26 -17.09 -20.10 4.24
CA GLU A 26 -18.41 -20.24 4.86
C GLU A 26 -18.52 -19.44 6.17
N THR A 27 -17.46 -19.45 7.00
CA THR A 27 -17.42 -18.62 8.22
C THR A 27 -17.40 -17.12 7.91
N VAL A 28 -16.66 -16.68 6.88
CA VAL A 28 -16.63 -15.28 6.44
C VAL A 28 -18.01 -14.84 5.97
N VAL A 29 -18.70 -15.66 5.17
CA VAL A 29 -20.07 -15.40 4.70
C VAL A 29 -21.04 -15.29 5.88
N ALA A 30 -20.97 -16.21 6.85
CA ALA A 30 -21.84 -16.20 8.01
C ALA A 30 -21.66 -14.95 8.88
N VAL A 31 -20.40 -14.53 9.12
CA VAL A 31 -20.11 -13.30 9.88
C VAL A 31 -20.53 -12.06 9.09
N ALA A 32 -20.30 -12.02 7.77
CA ALA A 32 -20.73 -10.91 6.93
C ALA A 32 -22.26 -10.76 6.93
N THR A 33 -23.00 -11.88 6.84
CA THR A 33 -24.48 -11.87 6.90
C THR A 33 -24.98 -11.28 8.22
N GLN A 34 -24.35 -11.64 9.34
CA GLN A 34 -24.68 -11.07 10.65
C GLN A 34 -24.35 -9.57 10.73
N ILE A 35 -23.28 -9.10 10.08
CA ILE A 35 -22.92 -7.67 10.01
C ILE A 35 -23.93 -6.88 9.14
N PHE A 36 -24.51 -7.49 8.11
CA PHE A 36 -25.55 -6.85 7.31
C PHE A 36 -26.88 -6.77 8.07
N GLU A 37 -27.20 -7.77 8.89
CA GLU A 37 -28.43 -7.80 9.70
C GLU A 37 -28.35 -6.94 10.96
N LEU A 38 -27.19 -6.91 11.63
CA LEU A 38 -26.93 -6.10 12.82
C LEU A 38 -26.08 -4.88 12.46
N ASP A 39 -26.74 -3.72 12.40
CA ASP A 39 -26.15 -2.47 11.89
C ASP A 39 -24.86 -2.01 12.61
N ASP A 40 -24.62 -2.42 13.86
CA ASP A 40 -23.44 -1.99 14.62
C ASP A 40 -22.98 -2.98 15.72
N ALA A 41 -22.46 -4.15 15.32
CA ALA A 41 -21.82 -5.07 16.26
C ALA A 41 -20.29 -5.02 16.13
N GLY A 42 -19.66 -4.12 16.90
CA GLY A 42 -18.19 -4.02 17.02
C GLY A 42 -17.46 -5.37 17.24
N PRO A 43 -17.99 -6.32 18.03
CA PRO A 43 -17.37 -7.65 18.17
C PRO A 43 -17.31 -8.46 16.87
N LEU A 44 -18.31 -8.35 16.00
CA LEU A 44 -18.40 -9.10 14.74
C LEU A 44 -17.34 -8.64 13.74
N TRP A 45 -17.06 -7.34 13.67
CA TRP A 45 -15.96 -6.80 12.87
C TRP A 45 -14.59 -7.34 13.30
N GLY A 46 -14.40 -7.56 14.61
CA GLY A 46 -13.19 -8.19 15.15
C GLY A 46 -13.10 -9.69 14.85
N GLU A 47 -14.23 -10.39 14.76
CA GLU A 47 -14.28 -11.79 14.34
C GLU A 47 -14.01 -11.94 12.84
N LEU A 48 -14.61 -11.05 12.03
CA LEU A 48 -14.38 -10.95 10.59
C LEU A 48 -12.89 -10.76 10.26
N HIS A 49 -12.20 -9.90 11.00
CA HIS A 49 -10.75 -9.72 10.86
C HIS A 49 -9.98 -11.02 11.08
N LYS A 50 -10.33 -11.78 12.14
CA LYS A 50 -9.66 -13.04 12.48
C LYS A 50 -9.93 -14.13 11.45
N THR A 51 -11.11 -14.16 10.85
CA THR A 51 -11.42 -15.10 9.76
C THR A 51 -10.70 -14.72 8.48
N PHE A 52 -10.60 -13.43 8.16
CA PHE A 52 -9.84 -12.97 7.00
C PHE A 52 -8.34 -13.25 7.10
N LEU A 53 -7.75 -13.15 8.30
CA LEU A 53 -6.36 -13.55 8.55
C LEU A 53 -6.05 -15.02 8.23
N LYS A 54 -7.08 -15.87 8.16
CA LYS A 54 -6.95 -17.28 7.77
C LYS A 54 -7.22 -17.51 6.28
N SER A 55 -7.78 -16.51 5.59
CA SER A 55 -8.10 -16.57 4.16
C SER A 55 -6.95 -16.05 3.30
N GLU A 56 -7.00 -16.28 1.99
CA GLU A 56 -6.04 -15.76 1.02
C GLU A 56 -6.29 -14.29 0.62
N VAL A 57 -7.19 -13.58 1.31
CA VAL A 57 -7.50 -12.18 1.03
C VAL A 57 -6.35 -11.28 1.49
N ASP A 58 -6.03 -10.29 0.66
CA ASP A 58 -5.01 -9.30 0.96
C ASP A 58 -5.31 -8.52 2.25
N SER A 59 -4.27 -8.34 3.08
CA SER A 59 -4.43 -7.73 4.41
C SER A 59 -4.80 -6.25 4.36
N SER A 60 -4.41 -5.51 3.32
CA SER A 60 -4.78 -4.10 3.18
C SER A 60 -6.23 -3.92 2.78
N VAL A 61 -6.78 -4.81 1.96
CA VAL A 61 -8.21 -4.82 1.60
C VAL A 61 -9.05 -5.04 2.86
N VAL A 62 -8.68 -6.03 3.67
CA VAL A 62 -9.35 -6.36 4.93
C VAL A 62 -9.29 -5.18 5.90
N ALA A 63 -8.14 -4.52 6.03
CA ALA A 63 -7.97 -3.37 6.91
C ALA A 63 -8.89 -2.19 6.49
N LYS A 64 -8.97 -1.89 5.19
CA LYS A 64 -9.85 -0.84 4.66
C LYS A 64 -11.32 -1.11 5.01
N ILE A 65 -11.80 -2.31 4.70
CA ILE A 65 -13.18 -2.74 4.96
C ILE A 65 -13.53 -2.60 6.45
N ILE A 66 -12.64 -3.02 7.35
CA ILE A 66 -12.89 -2.96 8.79
C ILE A 66 -12.82 -1.53 9.33
N MET A 67 -11.83 -0.74 8.90
CA MET A 67 -11.64 0.64 9.38
C MET A 67 -12.80 1.54 8.98
N HIS A 68 -13.29 1.40 7.74
CA HIS A 68 -14.39 2.20 7.21
C HIS A 68 -15.76 1.55 7.44
N LYS A 69 -15.80 0.32 8.00
CA LYS A 69 -16.99 -0.51 8.10
C LYS A 69 -17.73 -0.59 6.76
N ASP A 70 -16.97 -0.72 5.68
CA ASP A 70 -17.48 -0.65 4.31
C ASP A 70 -18.25 -1.93 3.97
N LYS A 71 -19.58 -1.82 4.02
CA LYS A 71 -20.51 -2.91 3.77
C LYS A 71 -20.55 -3.30 2.29
N ASP A 72 -20.35 -2.35 1.39
CA ASP A 72 -20.42 -2.58 -0.05
C ASP A 72 -19.16 -3.31 -0.53
N GLU A 73 -17.99 -2.89 -0.07
CA GLU A 73 -16.73 -3.59 -0.31
C GLU A 73 -16.74 -5.00 0.30
N LEU A 74 -17.27 -5.15 1.53
CA LEU A 74 -17.42 -6.47 2.16
C LEU A 74 -18.29 -7.42 1.30
N LYS A 75 -19.40 -6.92 0.75
CA LYS A 75 -20.28 -7.72 -0.11
C LYS A 75 -19.58 -8.19 -1.38
N GLN A 76 -18.78 -7.32 -2.00
CA GLN A 76 -18.00 -7.66 -3.20
C GLN A 76 -16.94 -8.72 -2.90
N VAL A 77 -16.18 -8.57 -1.80
CA VAL A 77 -15.18 -9.56 -1.37
C VAL A 77 -15.81 -10.92 -1.11
N VAL A 78 -16.94 -10.95 -0.40
CA VAL A 78 -17.66 -12.20 -0.11
C VAL A 78 -18.15 -12.87 -1.39
N ALA A 79 -18.71 -12.12 -2.35
CA ALA A 79 -19.13 -12.66 -3.64
C ALA A 79 -17.95 -13.25 -4.43
N GLN A 80 -16.80 -12.56 -4.47
CA GLN A 80 -15.59 -13.05 -5.15
C GLN A 80 -15.03 -14.32 -4.49
N LEU A 81 -15.05 -14.39 -3.16
CA LEU A 81 -14.64 -15.58 -2.42
C LEU A 81 -15.53 -16.78 -2.72
N GLN A 82 -16.83 -16.57 -2.94
CA GLN A 82 -17.78 -17.64 -3.30
C GLN A 82 -17.61 -18.12 -4.74
N GLU A 83 -17.29 -17.22 -5.67
CA GLU A 83 -17.08 -17.55 -7.09
C GLU A 83 -15.76 -18.27 -7.36
N GLY A 84 -14.82 -18.27 -6.39
CA GLY A 84 -13.49 -18.88 -6.55
C GLY A 84 -12.60 -18.13 -7.55
N THR A 85 -13.02 -16.92 -7.95
CA THR A 85 -12.25 -16.04 -8.83
C THR A 85 -11.13 -15.42 -8.01
N ALA A 86 -9.90 -15.51 -8.52
CA ALA A 86 -8.72 -14.92 -7.90
C ALA A 86 -9.02 -13.49 -7.43
N ILE A 87 -8.88 -13.26 -6.11
CA ILE A 87 -9.22 -12.03 -5.41
C ILE A 87 -8.41 -10.88 -6.03
N LYS A 88 -9.03 -10.20 -7.00
CA LYS A 88 -8.54 -8.96 -7.61
C LYS A 88 -9.31 -7.82 -6.97
N LEU A 89 -9.21 -7.64 -5.66
CA LEU A 89 -9.27 -6.28 -5.15
C LEU A 89 -7.90 -5.69 -5.40
N ALA A 90 -7.75 -5.16 -6.62
CA ALA A 90 -6.81 -4.11 -6.86
C ALA A 90 -7.15 -3.01 -5.84
N ILE A 91 -6.33 -2.87 -4.81
CA ILE A 91 -6.12 -1.56 -4.20
C ILE A 91 -5.31 -0.77 -5.24
N SER A 92 -5.95 -0.52 -6.37
CA SER A 92 -5.80 0.75 -7.02
C SER A 92 -6.71 1.62 -6.19
N GLU A 93 -6.14 2.41 -5.29
CA GLU A 93 -6.69 3.74 -5.16
C GLU A 93 -6.75 4.25 -6.60
N GLU A 94 -7.91 4.13 -7.24
CA GLU A 94 -8.23 5.01 -8.35
C GLU A 94 -8.26 6.39 -7.70
N ILE A 95 -7.07 6.94 -7.53
CA ILE A 95 -6.90 8.37 -7.50
C ILE A 95 -7.58 8.76 -8.80
N ASP A 96 -8.78 9.33 -8.69
CA ASP A 96 -9.47 9.97 -9.81
C ASP A 96 -8.56 11.13 -10.20
N VAL A 97 -7.52 10.79 -10.95
CA VAL A 97 -6.52 11.73 -11.39
C VAL A 97 -7.22 12.46 -12.53
N PRO A 98 -7.57 13.74 -12.34
CA PRO A 98 -8.23 14.48 -13.40
C PRO A 98 -7.33 14.47 -14.63
N GLU A 99 -7.94 14.27 -15.80
CA GLU A 99 -7.22 14.34 -17.07
C GLU A 99 -6.58 15.72 -17.21
N LEU A 100 -5.26 15.79 -17.03
CA LEU A 100 -4.54 17.05 -17.04
C LEU A 100 -4.46 17.59 -18.46
N ASP A 101 -4.73 18.88 -18.60
CA ASP A 101 -4.44 19.58 -19.85
C ASP A 101 -2.95 19.48 -20.22
N HIS A 102 -2.69 19.35 -21.52
CA HIS A 102 -1.35 19.12 -22.05
C HIS A 102 -0.39 20.28 -21.72
N GLU A 103 -0.90 21.52 -21.66
CA GLU A 103 -0.08 22.68 -21.26
C GLU A 103 0.40 22.53 -19.81
N THR A 104 -0.51 22.16 -18.91
CA THR A 104 -0.20 21.94 -17.47
C THR A 104 0.87 20.87 -17.29
N GLN A 105 0.79 19.77 -18.04
CA GLN A 105 1.81 18.70 -17.98
C GLN A 105 3.20 19.21 -18.37
N ILE A 106 3.28 20.00 -19.46
CA ILE A 106 4.55 20.57 -19.94
C ILE A 106 5.13 21.53 -18.89
N GLU A 107 4.30 22.40 -18.30
CA GLU A 107 4.76 23.38 -17.32
C GLU A 107 5.19 22.73 -16.01
N ALA A 108 4.46 21.73 -15.53
CA ALA A 108 4.83 20.94 -14.36
C ALA A 108 6.17 20.22 -14.58
N MET A 109 6.36 19.55 -15.72
CA MET A 109 7.64 18.91 -16.06
C MET A 109 8.79 19.91 -16.20
N ARG A 110 8.55 21.10 -16.74
CA ARG A 110 9.54 22.18 -16.77
C ARG A 110 9.92 22.63 -15.36
N CYS A 111 8.94 22.77 -14.47
CA CYS A 111 9.18 23.12 -13.06
C CYS A 111 10.04 22.05 -12.39
N PHE A 112 9.65 20.78 -12.51
CA PHE A 112 10.36 19.64 -11.93
C PHE A 112 11.83 19.60 -12.38
N ARG A 113 12.09 19.64 -13.70
CA ARG A 113 13.45 19.63 -14.25
C ARG A 113 14.28 20.81 -13.79
N LYS A 114 13.69 22.01 -13.68
CA LYS A 114 14.39 23.20 -13.15
C LYS A 114 14.80 22.98 -11.70
N ARG A 115 13.88 22.50 -10.85
CA ARG A 115 14.14 22.23 -9.43
C ARG A 115 15.20 21.14 -9.26
N LEU A 116 15.13 20.07 -10.04
CA LEU A 116 16.13 19.00 -10.04
C LEU A 116 17.52 19.55 -10.38
N LYS A 117 17.63 20.39 -11.43
CA LYS A 117 18.89 21.02 -11.82
C LYS A 117 19.46 21.91 -10.70
N PHE A 118 18.63 22.71 -10.04
CA PHE A 118 19.08 23.53 -8.91
C PHE A 118 19.54 22.67 -7.73
N MET A 119 18.86 21.56 -7.44
CA MET A 119 19.25 20.64 -6.38
C MET A 119 20.61 19.97 -6.66
N ILE A 120 20.84 19.57 -7.92
CA ILE A 120 22.14 19.04 -8.37
C ILE A 120 23.23 20.09 -8.19
N LEU A 121 23.01 21.31 -8.70
CA LEU A 121 23.97 22.42 -8.58
C LEU A 121 24.31 22.76 -7.11
N ASP A 122 23.31 22.75 -6.21
CA ASP A 122 23.53 22.99 -4.79
C ASP A 122 24.38 21.87 -4.14
N ARG A 123 24.15 20.61 -4.52
CA ARG A 123 24.99 19.49 -4.09
C ARG A 123 26.41 19.60 -4.63
N GLU A 124 26.58 19.90 -5.91
CA GLU A 124 27.88 20.12 -6.54
C GLU A 124 28.65 21.25 -5.85
N SER A 125 27.99 22.37 -5.54
CA SER A 125 28.60 23.49 -4.84
C SER A 125 29.08 23.11 -3.43
N LYS A 126 28.35 22.23 -2.73
CA LYS A 126 28.72 21.75 -1.39
C LYS A 126 29.86 20.75 -1.39
N LEU A 127 30.15 20.11 -2.52
CA LEU A 127 31.21 19.09 -2.61
C LEU A 127 32.64 19.66 -2.51
N GLY A 128 32.80 20.98 -2.37
CA GLY A 128 34.06 21.59 -1.90
C GLY A 128 35.29 21.26 -2.78
N VAL A 129 35.05 21.01 -4.06
CA VAL A 129 36.07 20.69 -5.04
C VAL A 129 36.84 21.97 -5.38
N GLY A 130 38.18 21.90 -5.33
CA GLY A 130 39.03 23.04 -5.64
C GLY A 130 38.81 23.53 -7.08
N PRO A 131 39.15 24.78 -7.42
CA PRO A 131 38.91 25.36 -8.75
C PRO A 131 39.61 24.62 -9.91
N LEU A 132 40.47 23.64 -9.63
CA LEU A 132 41.20 22.81 -10.58
C LEU A 132 40.71 21.36 -10.69
N THR A 133 39.76 20.94 -9.87
CA THR A 133 39.18 19.59 -9.95
C THR A 133 37.83 19.68 -10.66
N GLY A 134 37.69 19.03 -11.82
CA GLY A 134 36.37 18.87 -12.46
C GLY A 134 35.39 18.32 -11.43
N GLY A 135 34.29 19.04 -11.21
CA GLY A 135 33.37 18.74 -10.12
C GLY A 135 32.91 17.29 -10.15
N LYS A 136 32.84 16.65 -8.99
CA LYS A 136 32.32 15.29 -8.87
C LYS A 136 30.82 15.33 -9.16
N ASP A 137 30.37 14.54 -10.14
CA ASP A 137 28.96 14.44 -10.50
C ASP A 137 28.11 14.15 -9.27
N ALA A 138 27.22 15.07 -8.91
CA ALA A 138 26.27 14.87 -7.83
C ALA A 138 25.00 14.25 -8.40
N SER A 139 24.86 12.93 -8.30
CA SER A 139 23.61 12.28 -8.66
C SER A 139 22.51 12.60 -7.65
N VAL A 140 21.33 12.91 -8.16
CA VAL A 140 20.08 13.03 -7.41
C VAL A 140 19.13 12.01 -8.02
N ASP A 141 18.83 10.96 -7.25
CA ASP A 141 17.98 9.86 -7.67
C ASP A 141 16.52 10.32 -7.74
N SER A 142 16.03 10.91 -6.65
CA SER A 142 14.65 11.39 -6.53
C SER A 142 14.59 12.75 -5.86
N MET A 143 13.52 13.50 -6.13
CA MET A 143 13.23 14.76 -5.43
C MET A 143 11.77 14.83 -4.98
N MET A 144 11.54 15.54 -3.88
CA MET A 144 10.19 15.82 -3.39
C MET A 144 9.41 16.66 -4.41
N ALA A 145 8.12 16.36 -4.59
CA ALA A 145 7.22 17.12 -5.44
C ALA A 145 7.27 18.63 -5.10
N PRO A 146 7.52 19.51 -6.09
CA PRO A 146 7.43 20.95 -5.89
C PRO A 146 6.02 21.39 -5.49
N HIS A 147 5.93 22.36 -4.58
CA HIS A 147 4.65 22.96 -4.16
C HIS A 147 4.01 23.86 -5.22
N ASP A 148 4.70 24.11 -6.35
CA ASP A 148 4.20 24.91 -7.47
C ASP A 148 2.93 24.30 -8.11
N TYR A 149 2.75 22.97 -8.00
CA TYR A 149 1.58 22.24 -8.49
C TYR A 149 1.07 21.28 -7.41
N PRO A 150 -0.25 20.99 -7.38
CA PRO A 150 -0.83 20.03 -6.44
C PRO A 150 -0.30 18.61 -6.65
N MET A 151 -0.38 17.77 -5.61
CA MET A 151 0.10 16.37 -5.65
C MET A 151 -0.52 15.56 -6.78
N GLU A 152 -1.80 15.77 -7.05
CA GLU A 152 -2.56 15.12 -8.12
C GLU A 152 -1.92 15.31 -9.50
N VAL A 153 -1.35 16.49 -9.77
CA VAL A 153 -0.66 16.77 -11.03
C VAL A 153 0.57 15.88 -11.18
N TRP A 154 1.36 15.74 -10.11
CA TRP A 154 2.55 14.90 -10.12
C TRP A 154 2.20 13.41 -10.28
N LEU A 155 1.15 12.95 -9.61
CA LEU A 155 0.62 11.60 -9.75
C LEU A 155 0.14 11.32 -11.19
N ALA A 156 -0.53 12.27 -11.83
CA ALA A 156 -0.93 12.15 -13.23
C ALA A 156 0.25 11.95 -14.18
N LEU A 157 1.35 12.69 -13.95
CA LEU A 157 2.56 12.55 -14.75
C LEU A 157 3.21 11.15 -14.58
N THR A 158 2.97 10.49 -13.45
CA THR A 158 3.41 9.09 -13.26
C THR A 158 2.54 8.09 -14.01
N VAL A 159 1.23 8.32 -14.07
CA VAL A 159 0.31 7.53 -14.91
C VAL A 159 0.68 7.67 -16.39
N GLY A 160 1.06 8.88 -16.81
CA GLY A 160 1.57 9.16 -18.17
C GLY A 160 2.99 8.65 -18.45
N GLY A 161 3.66 8.04 -17.46
CA GLY A 161 5.03 7.51 -17.61
C GLY A 161 6.13 8.57 -17.75
N GLN A 162 5.83 9.84 -17.45
CA GLN A 162 6.81 10.94 -17.52
C GLN A 162 7.66 11.04 -16.25
N LEU A 163 7.11 10.58 -15.12
CA LEU A 163 7.76 10.50 -13.81
C LEU A 163 7.51 9.11 -13.21
N VAL A 164 8.31 8.75 -12.22
CA VAL A 164 8.10 7.56 -11.39
C VAL A 164 7.90 8.01 -9.95
N ASN A 165 6.90 7.42 -9.27
CA ASN A 165 6.62 7.68 -7.86
C ASN A 165 7.44 6.72 -6.98
N ASP A 166 8.37 7.26 -6.19
CA ASP A 166 9.18 6.48 -5.24
C ASP A 166 8.52 6.35 -3.86
N GLY A 167 7.32 6.93 -3.70
CA GLY A 167 6.58 6.97 -2.45
C GLY A 167 6.91 8.20 -1.59
N GLY A 168 6.06 8.47 -0.60
CA GLY A 168 6.28 9.55 0.37
C GLY A 168 6.32 10.97 -0.25
N GLY A 169 5.81 11.16 -1.47
CA GLY A 169 5.87 12.42 -2.20
C GLY A 169 7.18 12.66 -2.95
N PHE A 170 8.01 11.63 -3.13
CA PHE A 170 9.23 11.66 -3.95
C PHE A 170 8.98 11.11 -5.35
N PHE A 171 9.59 11.79 -6.32
CA PHE A 171 9.48 11.44 -7.73
C PHE A 171 10.86 11.49 -8.38
N HIS A 172 11.06 10.68 -9.41
CA HIS A 172 12.22 10.74 -10.29
C HIS A 172 11.83 10.70 -11.76
N VAL A 173 12.75 11.12 -12.63
CA VAL A 173 12.60 10.96 -14.07
C VAL A 173 13.03 9.54 -14.43
N PRO A 174 12.19 8.75 -15.15
CA PRO A 174 12.60 7.43 -15.61
C PRO A 174 13.88 7.53 -16.45
N SER A 175 14.84 6.67 -16.17
CA SER A 175 16.14 6.59 -16.86
C SER A 175 16.04 5.96 -18.25
#